data_AF-A0A971LUQ3-F1
#
_entry.id   AF-A0A971LUQ3-F1
#
_cell.length_a   1.000
_cell.length_b   1.000
_cell.length_c   1.000
_cell.angle_alpha   90.00
_cell.angle_beta   90.00
_cell.angle_gamma   90.00
#
_symmetry.space_group_name_H-M   'P 1'
#
loop_
_entity.id
_entity.type
_entity.pdbx_description
1 polymer ?
#
loop_
_entity_poly.entity_id
_entity_poly.type
_entity_poly.pdbx_seq_one_letter_code
_entity_poly.pdbx_strand_id
1 'polypeptide(L)' 'MAILFDRHPIVLDKHVATVLGLNEAIVLQQVHYWLEINKREGKNFHEGRYWTYNTYDEWQEQFPFW' A
#
# COMPACT_ATOMS: atom_id res chain seq x y z
N MET A 1 1.02 -2.84 -24.34
CA MET A 1 1.71 -3.72 -23.38
C MET A 1 2.92 -2.95 -22.88
N ALA A 2 2.89 -2.41 -21.66
CA ALA A 2 4.03 -1.69 -21.10
C ALA A 2 5.01 -2.74 -20.55
N ILE A 3 6.21 -2.80 -21.14
CA ILE A 3 7.28 -3.77 -20.79
C ILE A 3 8.23 -3.17 -19.72
N LEU A 4 7.99 -1.92 -19.32
CA LEU A 4 8.77 -1.17 -18.33
C LEU A 4 7.91 -0.86 -17.10
N PHE A 5 8.54 -0.45 -15.99
CA PHE A 5 7.89 -0.02 -14.73
C PHE A 5 7.07 1.29 -14.88
N ASP A 6 6.27 1.40 -15.92
CA ASP A 6 5.37 2.53 -16.18
C ASP A 6 4.18 2.54 -15.21
N ARG A 7 4.05 1.49 -14.40
CA ARG A 7 3.06 1.35 -13.32
C ARG A 7 3.78 1.18 -11.99
N HIS A 8 3.19 1.72 -10.91
CA HIS A 8 3.73 1.56 -9.56
C HIS A 8 3.68 0.09 -9.13
N PRO A 9 4.82 -0.60 -8.99
CA PRO A 9 4.84 -1.98 -8.56
C PRO A 9 4.52 -2.07 -7.06
N ILE A 10 3.87 -3.15 -6.66
CA ILE A 10 3.84 -3.55 -5.25
C ILE A 10 5.23 -4.11 -4.94
N VAL A 11 5.99 -3.35 -4.15
CA VAL A 11 7.28 -3.80 -3.61
C VAL A 11 7.00 -4.70 -2.41
N LEU A 12 7.81 -5.72 -2.16
CA LEU A 12 7.66 -6.61 -1.01
C LEU A 12 9.01 -6.80 -0.33
N ASP A 13 9.05 -6.57 0.98
CA ASP A 13 10.20 -6.94 1.79
C ASP A 13 10.14 -8.42 2.19
N LYS A 14 11.21 -9.17 1.89
CA LYS A 14 11.29 -10.62 2.13
C LYS A 14 11.28 -10.95 3.62
N HIS A 15 11.89 -10.10 4.45
CA HIS A 15 11.95 -10.33 5.88
C HIS A 15 10.56 -10.13 6.49
N VAL A 16 9.84 -9.07 6.12
CA VAL A 16 8.45 -8.84 6.55
C VAL A 16 7.55 -10.00 6.14
N ALA A 17 7.63 -10.46 4.88
CA ALA A 17 6.84 -11.61 4.41
C ALA A 17 7.17 -12.91 5.15
N THR A 18 8.42 -13.08 5.58
CA THR A 18 8.84 -14.25 6.37
C THR A 18 8.28 -14.22 7.79
N VAL A 19 8.15 -13.02 8.38
CA VAL A 19 7.64 -12.85 9.75
C VAL A 19 6.11 -12.87 9.81
N LEU A 20 5.44 -12.29 8.81
CA LEU A 20 3.99 -12.06 8.85
C LEU A 20 3.17 -12.99 7.94
N GLY A 21 3.78 -13.56 6.91
CA GLY A 21 3.06 -14.19 5.80
C GLY A 21 3.05 -13.30 4.56
N LEU A 22 2.87 -13.92 3.39
CA LEU A 22 2.97 -13.24 2.09
C LEU A 22 1.83 -12.20 1.91
N ASN A 23 0.59 -12.60 2.18
CA ASN A 23 -0.57 -11.75 1.93
C ASN A 23 -0.61 -10.59 2.94
N GLU A 24 -0.32 -10.88 4.20
CA GLU A 24 -0.24 -9.91 5.28
C GLU A 24 0.82 -8.85 4.99
N ALA A 25 1.99 -9.26 4.50
CA ALA A 25 3.04 -8.34 4.12
C ALA A 25 2.68 -7.47 2.90
N ILE A 26 1.96 -8.02 1.91
CA ILE A 26 1.44 -7.25 0.76
C ILE A 26 0.48 -6.15 1.23
N VAL A 27 -0.51 -6.49 2.07
CA VAL A 27 -1.47 -5.51 2.60
C VAL A 27 -0.77 -4.43 3.40
N LEU A 28 0.11 -4.82 4.33
CA LEU A 28 0.82 -3.88 5.19
C LEU A 28 1.68 -2.90 4.38
N GLN A 29 2.35 -3.39 3.35
CA GLN A 29 3.18 -2.56 2.47
C GLN A 29 2.34 -1.57 1.66
N GLN A 30 1.14 -1.96 1.21
CA GLN A 30 0.23 -1.06 0.50
C GLN A 30 -0.33 0.03 1.41
N VAL A 31 -0.68 -0.31 2.67
CA VAL A 31 -1.07 0.68 3.68
C VAL A 31 0.08 1.67 3.93
N HIS A 32 1.30 1.16 4.10
CA HIS A 32 2.48 2.00 4.29
C HIS A 32 2.72 2.95 3.11
N TYR A 33 2.59 2.47 1.87
CA TYR A 33 2.69 3.31 0.68
C TYR A 33 1.73 4.51 0.72
N TRP A 34 0.45 4.26 1.02
CA TRP A 34 -0.55 5.33 1.08
C TRP A 34 -0.32 6.31 2.23
N LEU A 35 0.18 5.83 3.37
CA LEU A 35 0.58 6.71 4.47
C LEU A 35 1.71 7.67 4.07
N GLU A 36 2.71 7.19 3.33
CA GLU A 36 3.81 8.02 2.85
C GLU A 36 3.36 9.02 1.77
N ILE A 37 2.41 8.65 0.90
CA ILE A 37 1.78 9.57 -0.04
C ILE A 37 1.02 10.66 0.71
N ASN A 38 0.15 10.31 1.66
CA ASN A 38 -0.62 11.27 2.44
C ASN A 38 0.29 12.22 3.24
N LYS A 39 1.39 11.69 3.79
CA LYS A 39 2.42 12.50 4.45
C LYS A 39 3.08 13.50 3.50
N ARG A 40 3.49 13.05 2.32
CA ARG A 40 4.13 13.91 1.30
C ARG A 40 3.18 14.99 0.78
N GLU A 41 1.90 14.66 0.62
CA GLU A 41 0.88 15.57 0.10
C GLU A 41 0.21 16.42 1.18
N GLY A 42 0.52 16.17 2.46
CA GLY A 42 -0.10 16.88 3.58
C GLY A 42 -1.59 16.58 3.75
N LYS A 43 -2.06 15.40 3.33
CA LYS A 43 -3.45 14.96 3.40
C LYS A 43 -3.70 14.05 4.60
N ASN A 44 -4.95 13.97 5.06
CA ASN A 44 -5.40 13.01 6.08
C ASN A 44 -4.57 13.03 7.39
N PHE A 45 -4.10 14.21 7.81
CA PHE A 45 -3.42 14.38 9.09
C PHE A 45 -4.44 14.66 10.20
N HIS A 46 -4.58 13.70 11.11
CA HIS A 46 -5.54 13.75 12.21
C HIS A 46 -4.89 13.26 13.50
N GLU A 47 -5.08 14.03 14.59
CA GLU A 47 -4.60 13.67 15.94
C GLU A 47 -3.09 13.35 16.01
N GLY A 48 -2.28 14.11 15.28
CA GLY A 48 -0.82 13.94 15.27
C GLY A 48 -0.32 12.78 14.41
N ARG A 49 -1.19 12.15 13.61
CA ARG A 49 -0.85 11.01 12.74
C ARG A 49 -1.43 11.18 11.34
N TYR A 50 -0.79 10.56 10.36
CA TYR A 50 -1.33 10.41 9.02
C TYR A 50 -2.16 9.14 8.94
N TRP A 51 -3.29 9.22 8.24
CA TRP A 51 -4.21 8.10 8.04
C TRP A 51 -4.39 7.82 6.56
N THR A 52 -4.72 6.57 6.22
CA THR A 52 -5.24 6.21 4.91
C THR A 52 -6.56 5.47 5.11
N TYR A 53 -7.49 5.67 4.20
CA TYR A 53 -8.77 4.99 4.17
C TYR A 53 -9.14 4.78 2.71
N ASN A 54 -9.79 3.65 2.44
CA ASN A 54 -10.39 3.31 1.16
C ASN A 54 -11.64 2.49 1.46
N THR A 55 -12.64 2.57 0.60
CA THR A 55 -13.75 1.62 0.52
C THR A 55 -13.23 0.23 0.15
N TYR A 56 -14.09 -0.78 0.32
CA TYR A 56 -13.73 -2.15 -0.02
C TYR A 56 -13.41 -2.30 -1.52
N ASP A 57 -14.18 -1.64 -2.38
CA ASP A 57 -13.96 -1.65 -3.83
C ASP A 57 -12.64 -0.98 -4.22
N GLU A 58 -12.31 0.16 -3.60
CA GLU A 58 -11.01 0.84 -3.80
C GLU A 58 -9.84 -0.02 -3.31
N TRP A 59 -10.00 -0.76 -2.21
CA TRP A 59 -8.99 -1.74 -1.78
C TRP A 59 -8.85 -2.91 -2.76
N GLN A 60 -9.96 -3.39 -3.30
CA GLN A 60 -9.96 -4.45 -4.33
C GLN A 60 -9.20 -4.01 -5.59
N GLU A 61 -9.27 -2.73 -5.96
CA GLU A 61 -8.48 -2.17 -7.07
C GLU A 61 -6.97 -2.20 -6.80
N GLN A 62 -6.53 -2.10 -5.54
CA GLN A 62 -5.11 -2.24 -5.16
C GLN A 62 -4.63 -3.69 -5.24
N PHE A 63 -5.54 -4.66 -5.08
CA PHE A 63 -5.24 -6.09 -5.03
C PHE A 63 -6.07 -6.87 -6.07
N PRO A 64 -5.91 -6.59 -7.39
CA PRO A 64 -6.74 -7.20 -8.43
C PRO A 64 -6.51 -8.71 -8.63
N PHE A 65 -5.62 -9.30 -7.85
CA PHE A 65 -5.23 -10.71 -7.87
C PHE A 65 -5.80 -11.51 -6.68
N TRP A 66 -6.58 -10.86 -5.81
CA TRP A 66 -7.36 -11.52 -4.75
C TRP A 66 -8.86 -11.44 -5.01
#